data_AF-A0A1H4I3Z3-F1
#
_entry.id   AF-A0A1H4I3Z3-F1
#
_cell.length_a   1.000
_cell.length_b   1.000
_cell.length_c   1.000
_cell.angle_alpha   90.00
_cell.angle_beta   90.00
_cell.angle_gamma   90.00
#
_symmetry.space_group_name_H-M   'P 1'
#
loop_
_entity.id
_entity.type
_entity.pdbx_description
1 polymer ?
#
loop_
_entity_poly.entity_id
_entity_poly.type
_entity_poly.pdbx_seq_one_letter_code
_entity_poly.pdbx_strand_id
1 'polypeptide(L)'
;MKIGMKVYYDLQSGNVIVITPESAGVVVETTREQDFKLYRALADKVPESVGMIQLEHGAYMLDRAEGGMIARVDLETLEPLFDYPPKGDEEPQPPMVSFTSQIAALSADNDRLQEENTEVKQAVAELSLVLAAVMGGGE
;
A
#
# COMPACT_ATOMS: atom_id res chain seq x y z
N MET A 1 -10.76 -5.06 21.36
CA MET A 1 -9.77 -4.22 20.65
C MET A 1 -9.30 -4.95 19.41
N LYS A 2 -8.89 -4.24 18.35
CA LYS A 2 -8.23 -4.78 17.17
C LYS A 2 -6.88 -4.09 17.03
N ILE A 3 -5.82 -4.86 16.91
CA ILE A 3 -4.44 -4.39 16.85
C ILE A 3 -3.85 -5.01 15.59
N GLY A 4 -3.31 -4.21 14.68
CA GLY A 4 -2.68 -4.76 13.48
C GLY A 4 -1.30 -5.34 13.78
N MET A 5 -0.65 -5.83 12.74
CA MET A 5 0.73 -6.32 12.85
C MET A 5 1.72 -5.17 12.95
N LYS A 6 2.85 -5.41 13.62
CA LYS A 6 4.02 -4.53 13.58
C LYS A 6 5.06 -5.13 12.68
N VAL A 7 5.62 -4.32 11.80
CA VAL A 7 6.76 -4.70 10.98
C VAL A 7 7.98 -3.98 11.53
N TYR A 8 8.89 -4.74 12.12
CA TYR A 8 10.19 -4.25 12.53
C TYR A 8 11.19 -4.48 11.40
N TYR A 9 11.94 -3.43 11.04
CA TYR A 9 12.87 -3.45 9.92
C TYR A 9 14.16 -2.72 10.26
N ASP A 10 15.23 -2.99 9.51
CA ASP A 10 16.50 -2.30 9.64
C ASP A 10 16.43 -0.91 8.96
N LEU A 11 16.78 0.17 9.67
CA LEU A 11 16.65 1.54 9.15
C LEU A 11 17.59 1.88 8.00
N GLN A 12 18.68 1.11 7.81
CA GLN A 12 19.65 1.37 6.74
C GLN A 12 19.29 0.65 5.45
N SER A 13 18.75 -0.56 5.57
CA SER A 13 18.47 -1.44 4.42
C SER A 13 16.99 -1.62 4.12
N GLY A 14 16.09 -1.27 5.03
CA GLY A 14 14.66 -1.57 4.92
C GLY A 14 14.34 -3.06 5.06
N ASN A 15 15.31 -3.92 5.35
CA ASN A 15 15.07 -5.35 5.47
C ASN A 15 14.23 -5.67 6.71
N VAL A 16 13.19 -6.48 6.54
CA VAL A 16 12.36 -6.91 7.66
C VAL A 16 13.18 -7.79 8.62
N ILE A 17 13.07 -7.50 9.91
CA ILE A 17 13.70 -8.25 11.00
C ILE A 17 12.70 -9.21 11.62
N VAL A 18 11.51 -8.71 11.96
CA VAL A 18 10.42 -9.52 12.52
C VAL A 18 9.08 -8.84 12.28
N ILE A 19 8.04 -9.65 12.04
CA ILE A 19 6.66 -9.20 11.96
C ILE A 19 5.92 -9.79 13.16
N THR A 20 5.29 -8.93 13.96
CA THR A 20 4.43 -9.38 15.06
C THR A 20 3.03 -9.66 14.51
N PRO A 21 2.35 -10.75 14.91
CA PRO A 21 1.03 -11.05 14.41
C PRO A 21 0.01 -9.98 14.83
N GLU A 22 -1.04 -9.81 14.01
CA GLU A 22 -2.20 -9.01 14.40
C GLU A 22 -2.99 -9.71 15.53
N SER A 23 -3.76 -8.95 16.30
CA SER A 23 -4.46 -9.44 17.49
C SER A 23 -5.87 -8.83 17.61
N ALA A 24 -6.83 -9.62 18.07
CA ALA A 24 -8.21 -9.19 18.27
C ALA A 24 -8.81 -9.75 19.56
N GLY A 25 -9.70 -8.98 20.20
CA GLY A 25 -10.43 -9.39 21.41
C GLY A 25 -9.94 -8.68 22.68
N VAL A 26 -9.77 -9.44 23.76
CA VAL A 26 -9.24 -8.98 25.05
C VAL A 26 -7.71 -9.05 25.01
N VAL A 27 -7.13 -8.12 24.27
CA VAL A 27 -5.68 -8.04 24.02
C VAL A 27 -5.20 -6.63 24.38
N VAL A 28 -3.92 -6.53 24.74
CA VAL A 28 -3.25 -5.27 25.05
C VAL A 28 -2.11 -5.10 24.06
N GLU A 29 -1.98 -3.92 23.49
CA GLU A 29 -0.88 -3.60 22.59
C GLU A 29 0.44 -3.61 23.35
N THR A 30 1.42 -4.34 22.81
CA THR A 30 2.76 -4.35 23.36
C THR A 30 3.46 -3.03 23.06
N THR A 31 4.34 -2.60 23.96
CA THR A 31 5.27 -1.50 23.67
C THR A 31 6.46 -2.01 22.87
N ARG A 32 7.17 -1.09 22.21
CA ARG A 32 8.40 -1.42 21.50
C ARG A 32 9.41 -2.11 22.41
N GLU A 33 9.58 -1.62 23.63
CA GLU A 33 10.51 -2.20 24.61
C GLU A 33 10.11 -3.60 25.05
N GLN A 34 8.81 -3.90 25.12
CA GLN A 34 8.32 -5.25 25.37
C GLN A 34 8.59 -6.17 24.18
N ASP A 35 8.37 -5.70 22.96
CA ASP A 35 8.64 -6.48 21.75
C ASP A 35 10.13 -6.83 21.63
N PHE A 36 11.04 -5.90 21.93
CA PHE A 36 12.49 -6.14 21.95
C PHE A 36 12.91 -7.21 22.96
N LYS A 37 12.17 -7.38 24.06
CA LYS A 37 12.40 -8.44 25.05
C LYS A 37 11.77 -9.77 24.64
N LEU A 38 10.68 -9.72 23.89
CA LEU A 38 9.88 -10.89 23.52
C LEU A 38 10.46 -11.60 22.28
N TYR A 39 10.87 -10.84 21.27
CA TYR A 39 11.30 -11.39 19.99
C TYR A 39 12.83 -11.50 19.92
N ARG A 40 13.32 -12.73 19.87
CA ARG A 40 14.76 -13.04 19.78
C ARG A 40 15.44 -12.33 18.59
N ALA A 41 14.74 -12.14 17.47
CA ALA A 41 15.27 -11.44 16.30
C ALA A 41 15.65 -9.97 16.57
N LEU A 42 15.04 -9.35 17.58
CA LEU A 42 15.35 -7.98 18.01
C LEU A 42 16.42 -7.91 19.11
N ALA A 43 16.69 -9.02 19.81
CA ALA A 43 17.59 -9.04 20.96
C ALA A 43 19.03 -8.63 20.60
N ASP A 44 19.49 -8.99 19.40
CA ASP A 44 20.85 -8.71 18.92
C ASP A 44 20.93 -7.39 18.13
N LYS A 45 19.86 -6.58 18.11
CA LYS A 45 19.79 -5.32 17.34
C LYS A 45 19.93 -4.12 18.25
N VAL A 46 20.56 -3.06 17.74
CA VAL A 46 20.58 -1.76 18.42
C VAL A 46 19.20 -1.12 18.25
N PRO A 47 18.49 -0.75 19.33
CA PRO A 47 17.12 -0.21 19.22
C PRO A 47 17.01 1.01 18.30
N GLU A 48 18.03 1.85 18.25
CA GLU A 48 18.10 3.05 17.41
C GLU A 48 18.32 2.74 15.92
N SER A 49 18.75 1.52 15.56
CA SER A 49 18.94 1.11 14.17
C SER A 49 17.72 0.39 13.57
N VAL A 50 16.63 0.27 14.33
CA VAL A 50 15.45 -0.51 13.95
C VAL A 50 14.25 0.42 13.76
N GLY A 51 13.59 0.34 12.61
CA GLY A 51 12.32 0.98 12.36
C GLY A 51 11.16 0.11 12.84
N MET A 52 10.00 0.72 13.07
CA MET A 52 8.76 -0.01 13.32
C MET A 52 7.60 0.72 12.66
N ILE A 53 6.83 0.00 11.83
CA ILE A 53 5.54 0.45 11.34
C ILE A 53 4.45 -0.44 11.93
N GLN A 54 3.40 0.19 12.46
CA GLN A 54 2.20 -0.47 12.96
C GLN A 54 1.15 -0.39 11.87
N LEU A 55 0.80 -1.53 11.27
CA LEU A 55 -0.23 -1.59 10.25
C LEU A 55 -1.62 -1.61 10.87
N GLU A 56 -2.64 -1.26 10.09
CA GLU A 56 -4.02 -1.43 10.48
C GLU A 56 -4.38 -2.93 10.60
N HIS A 57 -5.31 -3.26 11.50
CA HIS A 57 -5.80 -4.62 11.61
C HIS A 57 -6.50 -5.06 10.33
N GLY A 58 -6.06 -6.16 9.72
CA GLY A 58 -6.58 -6.60 8.42
C GLY A 58 -6.00 -5.85 7.22
N ALA A 59 -4.94 -5.05 7.39
CA ALA A 59 -4.23 -4.44 6.26
C ALA A 59 -3.67 -5.54 5.32
N TYR A 60 -3.71 -5.30 4.01
CA TYR A 60 -3.14 -6.21 3.00
C TYR A 60 -3.71 -7.64 3.04
N MET A 61 -5.00 -7.80 3.38
CA MET A 61 -5.65 -9.12 3.40
C MET A 61 -5.61 -9.82 2.03
N LEU A 62 -5.76 -9.06 0.95
CA LEU A 62 -5.67 -9.60 -0.41
C LEU A 62 -4.27 -10.14 -0.71
N ASP A 63 -3.24 -9.36 -0.38
CA ASP A 63 -1.85 -9.77 -0.59
C ASP A 63 -1.52 -11.06 0.15
N ARG A 64 -1.96 -11.15 1.41
CA ARG A 64 -1.81 -12.37 2.23
C ARG A 64 -2.55 -13.56 1.62
N ALA A 65 -3.75 -13.35 1.06
CA ALA A 65 -4.51 -14.41 0.40
C ALA A 65 -3.82 -14.92 -0.88
N GLU A 66 -3.11 -14.05 -1.59
CA GLU A 66 -2.28 -14.39 -2.75
C GLU A 66 -0.90 -14.96 -2.36
N GLY A 67 -0.64 -15.17 -1.07
CA GLY A 67 0.63 -15.71 -0.56
C GLY A 67 1.75 -14.67 -0.44
N GLY A 68 1.45 -13.39 -0.57
CA GLY A 68 2.39 -12.29 -0.42
C GLY A 68 2.95 -12.19 1.00
N MET A 69 4.26 -11.95 1.09
CA MET A 69 4.97 -11.75 2.35
C MET A 69 5.70 -10.42 2.34
N ILE A 70 5.60 -9.66 3.43
CA ILE A 70 6.36 -8.40 3.57
C ILE A 70 7.85 -8.75 3.69
N ALA A 71 8.61 -8.44 2.65
CA ALA A 71 10.04 -8.73 2.59
C ALA A 71 10.88 -7.53 3.05
N ARG A 72 10.44 -6.32 2.70
CA ARG A 72 11.15 -5.06 2.97
C ARG A 72 10.17 -3.94 3.28
N VAL A 73 10.71 -2.85 3.80
CA VAL A 73 10.05 -1.55 3.91
C VAL A 73 10.82 -0.58 3.02
N ASP A 74 10.10 0.13 2.16
CA ASP A 74 10.66 1.21 1.38
C ASP A 74 11.03 2.38 2.33
N LEU A 75 12.28 2.82 2.31
CA LEU A 75 12.77 3.83 3.26
C LEU A 75 12.36 5.26 2.88
N GLU A 76 11.93 5.50 1.64
CA GLU A 76 11.45 6.80 1.18
C GLU A 76 9.96 6.97 1.50
N THR A 77 9.15 5.94 1.24
CA THR A 77 7.69 5.99 1.43
C THR A 77 7.24 5.44 2.78
N LEU A 78 8.09 4.67 3.47
CA LEU A 78 7.78 3.90 4.68
C LEU A 78 6.67 2.86 4.49
N GLU A 79 6.47 2.40 3.24
CA GLU A 79 5.49 1.37 2.91
C GLU A 79 6.11 -0.03 2.84
N PRO A 80 5.35 -1.08 3.22
CA PRO A 80 5.72 -2.47 3.00
C PRO A 80 5.90 -2.82 1.51
N LEU A 81 7.00 -3.49 1.19
CA LEU A 81 7.24 -4.17 -0.08
C LEU A 81 7.05 -5.68 0.10
N PHE A 82 6.29 -6.27 -0.81
CA PHE A 82 5.87 -7.66 -0.79
C PHE A 82 6.67 -8.49 -1.79
N ASP A 83 7.05 -9.67 -1.34
CA ASP A 83 7.48 -10.78 -2.19
C ASP A 83 6.30 -11.74 -2.37
N TYR A 84 6.13 -12.27 -3.57
CA TYR A 84 5.04 -13.17 -3.92
C TYR A 84 5.59 -14.47 -4.50
N PRO A 85 4.97 -15.62 -4.20
CA PRO A 85 5.41 -16.88 -4.74
C PRO A 85 5.34 -16.86 -6.28
N PRO A 86 6.38 -17.33 -6.98
CA PRO A 86 6.35 -17.42 -8.44
C PRO A 86 5.24 -18.36 -8.90
N LYS A 87 4.56 -18.01 -10.00
CA LYS A 87 3.51 -18.85 -10.56
C LYS A 87 4.11 -19.78 -11.62
N GLY A 88 4.11 -21.09 -11.36
CA GLY A 88 4.66 -22.08 -12.28
C GLY A 88 6.18 -21.95 -12.42
N ASP A 89 6.66 -21.79 -13.66
CA ASP A 89 8.09 -21.69 -14.00
C ASP A 89 8.60 -20.24 -14.10
N GLU A 90 7.84 -19.27 -13.58
CA GLU A 90 8.25 -17.87 -13.55
C GLU A 90 9.49 -17.65 -12.67
N GLU A 91 10.38 -16.76 -13.11
CA GLU A 91 11.51 -16.32 -12.28
C GLU A 91 10.99 -15.53 -11.05
N PRO A 92 11.62 -15.69 -9.87
CA PRO A 92 11.27 -14.90 -8.70
C PRO A 92 11.37 -13.40 -9.00
N GLN A 93 10.31 -12.66 -8.71
CA GLN A 93 10.28 -11.23 -8.90
C GLN A 93 10.90 -10.51 -7.71
N PRO A 94 11.55 -9.34 -7.90
CA PRO A 94 12.00 -8.54 -6.78
C PRO A 94 10.80 -8.03 -5.95
N PRO A 95 10.99 -7.74 -4.64
CA PRO A 95 9.92 -7.20 -3.81
C PRO A 95 9.33 -5.92 -4.40
N MET A 96 8.00 -5.82 -4.40
CA MET A 96 7.24 -4.74 -5.02
C MET A 96 6.16 -4.18 -4.09
N VAL A 97 5.58 -3.02 -4.43
CA VAL A 97 4.43 -2.49 -3.68
C VAL A 97 3.26 -3.47 -3.68
N SER A 98 2.47 -3.48 -2.61
CA SER A 98 1.37 -4.44 -2.45
C SER A 98 0.35 -4.35 -3.60
N PHE A 99 -0.29 -5.47 -3.95
CA PHE A 99 -1.43 -5.49 -4.86
C PHE A 99 -2.58 -4.63 -4.33
N THR A 100 -2.80 -4.60 -3.02
CA THR A 100 -3.79 -3.69 -2.41
C THR A 100 -3.49 -2.22 -2.75
N SER A 101 -2.24 -1.79 -2.61
CA SER A 101 -1.80 -0.42 -2.94
C SER A 101 -1.90 -0.14 -4.43
N GLN A 102 -1.50 -1.09 -5.29
CA GLN A 102 -1.61 -0.94 -6.75
C GLN A 102 -3.06 -0.79 -7.21
N ILE A 103 -3.98 -1.59 -6.66
CA ILE A 103 -5.41 -1.50 -6.96
C ILE A 103 -5.97 -0.15 -6.50
N ALA A 104 -5.61 0.30 -5.30
CA ALA A 104 -6.03 1.60 -4.79
C ALA A 104 -5.54 2.76 -5.69
N ALA A 105 -4.28 2.74 -6.11
CA ALA A 105 -3.72 3.74 -7.01
C ALA A 105 -4.42 3.73 -8.39
N LEU A 106 -4.61 2.54 -8.98
CA LEU A 106 -5.32 2.39 -10.26
C LEU A 106 -6.79 2.83 -10.17
N SER A 107 -7.47 2.59 -9.05
CA SER A 107 -8.83 3.07 -8.83
C SER A 107 -8.88 4.59 -8.81
N ALA A 108 -7.97 5.23 -8.06
CA ALA A 108 -7.91 6.68 -7.97
C ALA A 108 -7.60 7.33 -9.33
N ASP A 109 -6.69 6.75 -10.11
CA ASP A 109 -6.40 7.23 -11.47
C ASP A 109 -7.60 7.05 -12.41
N ASN A 110 -8.32 5.93 -12.32
CA ASN A 110 -9.53 5.73 -13.12
C ASN A 110 -10.61 6.74 -12.78
N ASP A 111 -10.84 7.04 -11.50
CA ASP A 111 -11.82 8.02 -11.07
C ASP A 111 -11.47 9.42 -11.61
N ARG A 112 -10.21 9.84 -11.49
CA ARG A 112 -9.71 11.09 -12.06
C ARG A 112 -9.90 11.15 -13.58
N LEU A 113 -9.54 10.08 -14.29
CA LEU A 113 -9.72 10.02 -15.75
C LEU A 113 -11.19 10.07 -16.16
N GLN A 114 -12.12 9.55 -15.34
CA GLN A 114 -13.55 9.65 -15.59
C GLN A 114 -14.08 11.07 -15.39
N GLU A 115 -13.58 11.79 -14.38
CA GLU A 115 -13.89 13.20 -14.15
C GLU A 115 -13.40 14.05 -15.33
N GLU A 116 -12.13 13.93 -15.72
CA GLU A 116 -11.55 14.64 -16.87
C GLU A 116 -12.32 14.35 -18.17
N ASN A 117 -12.70 13.09 -18.41
CA ASN A 117 -13.52 12.73 -19.57
C ASN A 117 -14.91 13.38 -19.54
N THR A 118 -15.51 13.51 -18.36
CA THR A 118 -16.82 14.13 -18.19
C THR A 118 -16.75 15.62 -18.48
N GLU A 119 -15.74 16.30 -17.95
CA GLU A 119 -15.48 17.73 -18.21
C GLU A 119 -15.22 17.99 -19.70
N VAL A 120 -14.37 17.18 -20.34
CA VAL A 120 -14.09 17.30 -21.77
C VAL A 120 -15.37 17.09 -22.59
N LYS A 121 -16.21 16.11 -22.26
CA LYS A 121 -17.49 15.87 -22.95
C LYS A 121 -18.44 17.06 -22.81
N GLN A 122 -18.48 17.70 -21.63
CA GLN A 122 -19.29 18.90 -21.40
C GLN A 122 -18.78 20.07 -22.24
N ALA A 123 -17.47 20.35 -22.19
CA ALA A 123 -16.86 21.42 -22.99
C ALA A 123 -17.08 21.22 -24.50
N VAL A 124 -16.98 19.98 -24.99
CA VAL A 124 -17.28 19.65 -26.39
C VAL A 124 -18.76 19.89 -26.73
N ALA A 125 -19.69 19.54 -25.83
CA ALA A 125 -21.12 19.77 -26.03
C ALA A 125 -21.44 21.28 -26.06
N GLU A 126 -20.88 22.06 -25.15
CA GLU A 126 -21.03 23.52 -25.10
C GLU A 126 -20.46 24.19 -26.37
N LEU A 127 -19.25 23.81 -26.78
CA LEU A 127 -18.65 24.30 -28.03
C LEU A 127 -19.49 23.93 -29.26
N SER A 128 -20.07 22.74 -29.29
CA SER A 128 -20.97 22.30 -30.37
C SER A 128 -22.23 23.17 -30.45
N LEU A 129 -22.82 23.55 -29.31
CA LEU A 129 -23.96 24.45 -29.25
C LEU A 129 -23.61 25.86 -29.73
N VAL A 130 -22.46 26.40 -29.31
CA VAL A 130 -21.96 27.72 -29.76
C VAL A 130 -21.73 27.72 -31.27
N LEU A 131 -21.10 26.67 -31.80
CA LEU A 131 -20.84 26.55 -33.24
C LEU A 131 -22.15 26.49 -34.04
N ALA A 132 -23.14 25.73 -33.56
CA ALA A 132 -24.46 25.66 -34.20
C ALA A 132 -25.16 27.03 -34.22
N ALA A 133 -25.07 27.81 -33.13
CA ALA A 133 -25.63 29.15 -33.08
C ALA A 133 -24.94 30.13 -34.04
N VAL A 134 -23.60 30.06 -34.17
CA VAL A 134 -22.83 30.91 -35.08
C VAL A 134 -23.07 30.53 -36.55
N MET A 135 -23.16 29.24 -36.88
CA MET A 135 -23.40 28.78 -38.25
C MET A 135 -24.87 28.92 -38.69
N GLY A 136 -25.82 28.81 -37.76
CA GLY A 136 -27.25 28.96 -38.04
C GLY A 136 -27.78 30.40 -38.08
N GLY A 137 -26.97 31.38 -37.65
CA GLY A 137 -27.32 32.81 -37.65
C GLY A 137 -27.04 33.54 -38.97
N GLY A 138 -26.71 32.82 -40.04
CA GLY A 138 -26.47 33.38 -41.38
C GLY A 138 -27.66 33.17 -42.31
N GLU A 139 -28.77 33.88 -42.06
CA GLU A 139 -29.84 34.15 -43.03
C GLU A 139 -30.15 35.65 -43.07
#